data_AF-A0A8S8XXY0-F1
#
_entry.id   AF-A0A8S8XXY0-F1
#
_cell.length_a   1.000
_cell.length_b   1.000
_cell.length_c   1.000
_cell.angle_alpha   90.00
_cell.angle_beta   90.00
_cell.angle_gamma   90.00
#
_symmetry.space_group_name_H-M   'P 1'
#
loop_
_entity.id
_entity.type
_entity.pdbx_description
1 polymer ?
#
loop_
_entity_poly.entity_id
_entity_poly.type
_entity_poly.pdbx_seq_one_letter_code
_entity_poly.pdbx_strand_id
1 'polypeptide(L)'
;MYGEPFRKAIPKIRREKPLLIIVGGAKVPGDVYKLCQHNIAVGNQPHSEVAALALFMDAWFGESASERKFNDARLVIEGTNKGKVVHEINED
;
A
#
# COMPACT_ATOMS: atom_id res chain seq x y z
N MET A 1 10.20 -9.76 2.02
CA MET A 1 11.45 -10.38 2.50
C MET A 1 12.25 -11.12 1.43
N TYR A 2 11.72 -12.16 0.78
CA TYR A 2 12.52 -13.06 -0.08
C TYR A 2 12.55 -12.68 -1.56
N GLY A 3 11.71 -11.74 -2.00
CA GLY A 3 11.60 -11.32 -3.40
C GLY A 3 12.59 -10.25 -3.85
N GLU A 4 12.38 -9.75 -5.06
CA GLU A 4 13.13 -8.61 -5.62
C GLU A 4 12.84 -7.32 -4.81
N PRO A 5 13.85 -6.47 -4.51
CA PRO A 5 13.61 -5.20 -3.84
C PRO A 5 12.53 -4.35 -4.51
N PHE A 6 11.54 -3.92 -3.74
CA PHE A 6 10.31 -3.29 -4.27
C PHE A 6 10.55 -2.09 -5.18
N ARG A 7 11.52 -1.23 -4.87
CA ARG A 7 11.88 -0.07 -5.71
C ARG A 7 12.44 -0.46 -7.08
N LYS A 8 12.99 -1.68 -7.24
CA LYS A 8 13.45 -2.21 -8.53
C LYS A 8 12.35 -2.99 -9.25
N ALA A 9 11.47 -3.66 -8.51
CA ALA A 9 10.39 -4.44 -9.07
C ALA A 9 9.24 -3.57 -9.59
N ILE A 10 8.83 -2.54 -8.85
CA ILE A 10 7.66 -1.69 -9.17
C ILE A 10 7.69 -1.11 -10.59
N PRO A 11 8.81 -0.56 -11.10
CA PRO A 11 8.87 -0.07 -12.48
C PRO A 11 8.62 -1.13 -13.57
N LYS A 12 8.73 -2.42 -13.23
CA LYS A 12 8.52 -3.54 -14.16
C LYS A 12 7.08 -4.05 -14.16
N ILE A 13 6.25 -3.62 -13.21
CA ILE A 13 4.86 -4.05 -13.10
C ILE A 13 4.02 -3.20 -14.06
N ARG A 14 3.25 -3.89 -14.89
CA ARG A 14 2.32 -3.28 -15.86
C ARG A 14 1.25 -2.44 -15.16
N ARG A 15 0.95 -1.27 -15.71
CA ARG A 15 0.00 -0.29 -15.14
C ARG A 15 -1.39 -0.37 -15.79
N GLU A 16 -1.46 -0.98 -16.97
CA GLU A 16 -2.63 -1.07 -17.84
C GLU A 16 -3.56 -2.25 -17.52
N LYS A 17 -3.26 -3.04 -16.49
CA LYS A 17 -4.07 -4.19 -16.06
C LYS A 17 -4.39 -4.12 -14.56
N PRO A 18 -5.49 -4.73 -14.11
CA PRO A 18 -5.77 -4.87 -12.69
C PRO A 18 -4.61 -5.52 -11.92
N LEU A 19 -4.30 -4.97 -10.75
CA LEU A 19 -3.24 -5.45 -9.87
C LEU A 19 -3.86 -6.17 -8.66
N LEU A 20 -3.47 -7.43 -8.44
CA LEU A 20 -3.74 -8.16 -7.21
C LEU A 20 -2.46 -8.19 -6.36
N ILE A 21 -2.54 -7.68 -5.14
CA ILE A 21 -1.44 -7.72 -4.18
C ILE A 21 -1.75 -8.81 -3.16
N ILE A 22 -0.86 -9.80 -3.06
CA ILE A 22 -0.94 -10.84 -2.04
C ILE A 22 0.04 -10.49 -0.92
N VAL A 23 -0.50 -10.31 0.27
CA VAL A 23 0.28 -10.19 1.50
C VAL A 23 0.08 -11.44 2.34
N GLY A 24 1.18 -12.00 2.83
CA GLY A 24 1.18 -13.24 3.59
C GLY A 24 1.12 -13.01 5.09
N GLY A 25 0.61 -14.00 5.82
CA GLY A 25 0.78 -14.12 7.27
C GLY A 25 2.01 -14.97 7.64
N ALA A 26 1.94 -15.69 8.76
CA ALA A 26 3.07 -16.42 9.35
C ALA A 26 3.81 -17.38 8.38
N LYS A 27 3.10 -18.01 7.43
CA LYS A 27 3.72 -18.87 6.42
C LYS A 27 2.95 -18.84 5.10
N VAL A 28 3.61 -18.41 4.04
CA VAL A 28 3.04 -18.39 2.69
C VAL A 28 3.32 -19.73 1.99
N PRO A 29 2.32 -20.41 1.42
CA PRO A 29 2.52 -21.63 0.64
C PRO A 29 3.44 -21.41 -0.57
N GLY A 30 4.28 -22.39 -0.89
CA GLY A 30 5.25 -22.29 -1.98
C GLY A 30 4.63 -22.06 -3.37
N ASP A 31 3.41 -22.55 -3.60
CA ASP A 31 2.75 -22.39 -4.90
C ASP A 31 2.32 -20.94 -5.18
N VAL A 32 2.08 -20.14 -4.14
CA VAL A 32 1.82 -18.70 -4.30
C VAL A 32 3.00 -18.02 -4.98
N TYR A 33 4.23 -18.36 -4.60
CA TYR A 33 5.43 -17.81 -5.22
C TYR A 33 5.53 -18.14 -6.72
N LYS A 34 5.03 -19.30 -7.14
CA LYS A 34 5.04 -19.75 -8.54
C LYS A 34 3.94 -19.10 -9.37
N LEU A 35 2.79 -18.82 -8.77
CA LEU A 35 1.64 -18.21 -9.44
C LEU A 35 1.81 -16.70 -9.66
N CYS A 36 2.53 -16.02 -8.77
CA CYS A 36 2.78 -14.58 -8.86
C CYS A 36 3.75 -14.24 -10.01
N GLN A 37 3.40 -13.24 -10.82
CA GLN A 37 4.30 -12.69 -11.85
C GLN A 37 5.48 -11.93 -11.24
N HIS A 38 5.30 -11.38 -10.04
CA HIS A 38 6.33 -10.68 -9.29
C HIS A 38 6.35 -11.15 -7.84
N ASN A 39 7.51 -11.58 -7.36
CA ASN A 39 7.77 -11.81 -5.94
C ASN A 39 8.60 -10.65 -5.42
N ILE A 40 8.05 -9.87 -4.49
CA ILE A 40 8.61 -8.56 -4.10
C ILE A 40 9.00 -8.55 -2.63
N ALA A 41 10.12 -7.90 -2.33
CA ALA A 41 10.59 -7.65 -0.97
C ALA A 41 10.58 -6.14 -0.66
N VAL A 42 9.76 -5.75 0.30
CA VAL A 42 9.83 -4.43 0.93
C VAL A 42 10.87 -4.50 2.05
N GLY A 43 12.14 -4.50 1.68
CA GLY A 43 13.20 -4.91 2.61
C GLY A 43 13.25 -6.44 2.82
N ASN A 44 14.38 -6.90 3.34
CA ASN A 44 14.70 -8.32 3.46
C ASN A 44 14.72 -8.82 4.90
N GLN A 45 14.40 -7.97 5.88
CA GLN A 45 14.25 -8.35 7.29
C GLN A 45 12.81 -8.74 7.63
N PRO A 46 12.57 -9.62 8.61
CA PRO A 46 11.21 -9.94 9.06
C PRO A 46 10.52 -8.73 9.66
N HIS A 47 9.35 -8.40 9.13
CA HIS A 47 8.47 -7.34 9.62
C HIS A 47 7.03 -7.59 9.20
N SER A 48 6.14 -6.66 9.54
CA SER A 48 4.71 -6.77 9.24
C SER A 48 4.40 -6.65 7.76
N GLU A 49 3.46 -7.47 7.33
CA GLU A 49 2.71 -7.43 6.09
C GLU A 49 1.96 -6.10 5.88
N VAL A 50 1.47 -5.46 6.96
CA VAL A 50 0.80 -4.15 6.91
C VAL A 50 1.82 -3.07 6.51
N ALA A 51 3.00 -3.09 7.13
CA ALA A 51 4.09 -2.17 6.77
C ALA A 51 4.58 -2.40 5.34
N ALA A 52 4.66 -3.68 4.92
CA ALA A 52 5.01 -4.03 3.54
C ALA A 52 4.02 -3.44 2.54
N LEU A 53 2.70 -3.60 2.81
CA LEU A 53 1.66 -3.07 1.94
C LEU A 53 1.69 -1.54 1.88
N ALA A 54 1.81 -0.86 3.03
CA ALA A 54 1.84 0.59 3.09
C ALA A 54 2.98 1.17 2.25
N LEU A 55 4.21 0.67 2.43
CA LEU A 55 5.38 1.13 1.67
C LEU A 55 5.31 0.74 0.19
N PHE A 56 4.71 -0.41 -0.14
CA PHE A 56 4.46 -0.77 -1.53
C PHE A 56 3.49 0.22 -2.18
N MET A 57 2.36 0.54 -1.53
CA MET A 57 1.36 1.47 -2.04
C MET A 57 1.92 2.89 -2.19
N ASP A 58 2.69 3.36 -1.20
CA ASP A 58 3.42 4.63 -1.26
C ASP A 58 4.34 4.68 -2.49
N ALA A 59 5.18 3.66 -2.71
CA ALA A 59 6.04 3.63 -3.90
C ALA A 59 5.28 3.40 -5.21
N TRP A 60 4.10 2.76 -5.17
CA TRP A 60 3.28 2.51 -6.35
C TRP A 60 2.57 3.77 -6.86
N PHE A 61 1.95 4.52 -5.95
CA PHE A 61 1.18 5.74 -6.25
C PHE A 61 2.03 7.01 -6.13
N GLY A 62 3.22 6.94 -5.54
CA GLY A 62 4.03 8.11 -5.22
C GLY A 62 3.37 8.98 -4.14
N GLU A 63 3.77 10.26 -4.07
CA GLU A 63 3.26 11.23 -3.10
C GLU A 63 1.73 11.36 -3.12
N SER A 64 1.07 11.08 -4.26
CA SER A 64 -0.39 11.11 -4.38
C SER A 64 -1.14 10.08 -3.52
N ALA A 65 -0.45 9.05 -3.01
CA ALA A 65 -1.06 8.00 -2.19
C ALA A 65 -1.72 8.57 -0.92
N SER A 66 -1.03 9.50 -0.25
CA SER A 66 -1.43 10.07 1.04
C SER A 66 -2.32 11.31 0.90
N GLU A 67 -2.33 11.94 -0.27
CA GLU A 67 -3.13 13.15 -0.55
C GLU A 67 -4.54 12.84 -1.06
N ARG A 68 -4.88 11.55 -1.22
CA ARG A 68 -6.18 11.15 -1.76
C ARG A 68 -7.32 11.60 -0.85
N LYS A 69 -8.23 12.40 -1.42
CA LYS A 69 -9.49 12.79 -0.79
C LYS A 69 -10.62 11.86 -1.24
N PHE A 70 -11.57 11.66 -0.34
CA PHE A 70 -12.81 10.95 -0.63
C PHE A 70 -13.92 12.00 -0.73
N ASN A 71 -14.57 12.10 -1.90
CA ASN A 71 -15.55 13.15 -2.17
C ASN A 71 -16.78 13.04 -1.26
N ASP A 72 -17.20 11.81 -0.96
CA ASP A 72 -18.40 11.53 -0.14
C ASP A 72 -17.99 11.16 1.31
N ALA A 73 -16.92 11.77 1.81
CA ALA A 73 -16.45 11.53 3.17
C ALA A 73 -17.39 12.22 4.18
N ARG A 74 -17.96 11.46 5.10
CA ARG A 74 -18.72 12.02 6.23
C ARG A 74 -17.86 12.90 7.14
N LEU A 75 -16.59 12.54 7.32
CA LEU A 75 -15.65 13.24 8.20
C LEU A 75 -14.32 13.48 7.47
N VAL A 76 -13.76 14.67 7.64
CA VAL A 76 -12.41 15.00 7.18
C VAL A 76 -11.59 15.51 8.36
N ILE A 77 -10.39 14.94 8.53
CA ILE A 77 -9.46 15.32 9.59
C ILE A 77 -8.47 16.35 9.05
N GLU A 78 -8.35 17.48 9.75
CA GLU A 78 -7.31 18.48 9.49
C GLU A 78 -6.10 18.20 10.39
N GLY A 79 -4.95 17.92 9.78
CA GLY A 79 -3.70 17.67 10.51
C GLY A 79 -3.22 18.93 11.23
N THR A 80 -3.13 18.87 12.57
CA THR A 80 -2.62 19.97 13.39
C THR A 80 -1.72 19.47 14.51
N ASN A 81 -0.72 20.26 14.86
CA ASN A 81 0.18 19.96 15.99
C ASN A 81 -0.46 20.24 17.36
N LYS A 82 -1.65 20.87 17.40
CA LYS A 82 -2.28 21.38 18.65
C LYS A 82 -3.65 20.76 18.93
N GLY A 83 -3.80 19.46 18.69
CA GLY A 83 -4.99 18.71 19.07
C GLY A 83 -5.63 17.99 17.90
N LYS A 84 -6.97 17.91 17.90
CA LYS A 84 -7.76 17.21 16.90
C LYS A 84 -8.78 18.17 16.32
N VAL A 85 -8.73 18.37 15.01
CA VAL A 85 -9.72 19.16 14.26
C VAL A 85 -10.42 18.22 13.28
N VAL A 86 -11.75 18.18 13.38
CA VAL A 86 -12.61 17.28 12.61
C VAL A 86 -13.71 18.10 11.96
N HIS A 87 -13.86 17.96 10.65
CA HIS A 87 -14.91 18.60 9.86
C HIS A 87 -15.97 17.55 9.50
N GLU A 88 -17.21 17.76 9.89
CA GLU A 88 -18.35 16.95 9.40
C GLU A 88 -18.82 17.54 8.07
N ILE A 89 -18.88 16.71 7.02
CA ILE A 89 -19.45 17.11 5.73
C ILE A 89 -20.93 16.73 5.78
N ASN A 90 -21.80 17.73 5.94
CA ASN A 90 -23.24 17.53 5.87
C ASN A 90 -23.64 17.41 4.39
N GLU A 91 -24.38 16.34 4.07
CA GLU A 91 -25.14 16.28 2.82
C GLU A 91 -26.31 17.28 2.95
N ASP A 92 -26.32 18.33 2.12
CA ASP A 92 -27.54 19.12 1.86
C ASP A 92 -28.51 18.31 0.98
#